data_AF-A0A1A8MDC1-F1
#
_entry.id   AF-A0A1A8MDC1-F1
#
_cell.length_a   1.000
_cell.length_b   1.000
_cell.length_c   1.000
_cell.angle_alpha   90.00
_cell.angle_beta   90.00
_cell.angle_gamma   90.00
#
_symmetry.space_group_name_H-M   'P 1'
#
loop_
_entity.id
_entity.type
_entity.pdbx_description
1 polymer ?
#
loop_
_entity_poly.entity_id
_entity_poly.type
_entity_poly.pdbx_seq_one_letter_code
_entity_poly.pdbx_strand_id
1 'polypeptide(L)'
;MSGACPRSKQLSNYFGVPPPSKKHQTESEPQKKRAFAEKWLQEVGWLQTNDERTEMWCRLCCENSSLADKNSAFYIGTKNVNHPAFDKHTNSREHQKVVLCCV
;
A
#
# COMPACT_ATOMS: atom_id res chain seq x y z
N MET A 1 50.10 26.33 -8.51
CA MET A 1 50.05 27.19 -7.32
C MET A 1 48.97 28.24 -7.61
N SER A 2 47.71 27.95 -7.30
CA SER A 2 47.00 28.25 -6.04
C SER A 2 46.51 29.70 -5.99
N GLY A 3 45.19 29.88 -5.91
CA GLY A 3 44.57 31.19 -5.70
C GLY A 3 43.04 31.14 -5.76
N ALA A 4 42.42 30.33 -4.90
CA ALA A 4 40.97 30.27 -4.76
C ALA A 4 40.44 31.51 -4.00
N CYS A 5 39.33 32.06 -4.47
CA CYS A 5 38.62 33.20 -3.86
C CYS A 5 38.19 32.91 -2.41
N PRO A 6 38.32 33.88 -1.48
CA PRO A 6 37.92 33.70 -0.08
C PRO A 6 36.40 33.74 0.04
N ARG A 7 35.80 32.59 0.32
CA ARG A 7 34.37 32.46 0.61
C ARG A 7 34.12 32.87 2.06
N SER A 8 33.23 33.83 2.19
CA SER A 8 32.75 34.53 3.38
C SER A 8 32.54 33.61 4.60
N LYS A 9 33.11 33.99 5.75
CA LYS A 9 32.79 33.42 7.05
C LYS A 9 31.41 33.91 7.47
N GLN A 10 30.38 33.08 7.31
CA GLN A 10 29.11 33.29 8.01
C GLN A 10 29.26 32.72 9.43
N LEU A 11 29.50 33.61 10.38
CA LEU A 11 29.41 33.35 11.80
C LEU A 11 27.92 33.17 12.14
N SER A 12 27.51 31.97 12.55
CA SER A 12 26.22 31.77 13.20
C SER A 12 26.42 30.94 14.47
N ASN A 13 26.68 31.65 15.56
CA ASN A 13 26.47 31.14 16.91
C ASN A 13 24.97 30.97 17.12
N TYR A 14 24.49 29.73 17.08
CA TYR A 14 23.21 29.38 17.70
C TYR A 14 23.48 28.34 18.79
N PHE A 15 23.31 28.84 20.01
CA PHE A 15 23.00 28.17 21.27
C PHE A 15 22.82 26.65 21.21
N GLY A 16 23.58 25.97 22.08
CA GLY A 16 23.60 24.52 22.25
C GLY A 16 22.23 23.92 22.54
N VAL A 17 21.57 23.46 21.48
CA VAL A 17 20.56 22.41 21.55
C VAL A 17 21.27 21.11 21.16
N PRO A 18 21.47 20.16 22.08
CA PRO A 18 22.02 18.86 21.70
C PRO A 18 21.11 18.19 20.66
N PRO A 19 21.66 17.52 19.64
CA PRO A 19 20.87 16.76 18.68
C PRO A 19 20.06 15.69 19.43
N PRO A 20 18.80 15.44 19.05
CA PRO A 20 17.98 14.45 19.73
C PRO A 20 18.66 13.09 19.61
N SER A 21 19.02 12.53 20.76
CA SER A 21 19.56 11.19 20.92
C SER A 21 18.75 10.22 20.07
N LYS A 22 19.42 9.50 19.17
CA LYS A 22 18.85 8.34 18.48
C LYS A 22 18.39 7.36 19.54
N LYS A 23 17.10 7.40 19.87
CA LYS A 23 16.45 6.32 20.62
C LYS A 23 16.56 5.09 19.76
N HIS A 24 17.49 4.22 20.13
CA HIS A 24 17.46 2.83 19.76
C HIS A 24 16.12 2.31 20.28
N GLN A 25 15.13 2.22 19.39
CA GLN A 25 13.85 1.62 19.72
C GLN A 25 14.09 0.12 19.84
N THR A 26 14.58 -0.29 21.00
CA THR A 26 14.31 -1.61 21.53
C THR A 26 12.92 -1.54 22.13
N GLU A 27 11.91 -1.63 21.27
CA GLU A 27 10.54 -1.85 21.71
C GLU A 27 9.99 -2.98 20.85
N SER A 28 9.76 -4.09 21.53
CA SER A 28 8.81 -5.13 21.16
C SER A 28 7.40 -4.52 21.07
N GLU A 29 7.17 -3.62 20.11
CA GLU A 29 5.83 -3.44 19.59
C GLU A 29 5.53 -4.72 18.82
N PRO A 30 4.46 -5.48 19.15
CA PRO A 30 3.95 -6.40 18.16
C PRO A 30 3.66 -5.51 16.97
N GLN A 31 4.47 -5.61 15.90
CA GLN A 31 4.11 -5.05 14.60
C GLN A 31 2.64 -5.41 14.49
N LYS A 32 1.76 -4.41 14.60
CA LYS A 32 0.34 -4.59 14.36
C LYS A 32 0.37 -5.13 12.96
N LYS A 33 0.32 -6.46 12.82
CA LYS A 33 -0.03 -7.15 11.60
C LYS A 33 -1.22 -6.32 11.20
N ARG A 34 -1.10 -5.54 10.12
CA ARG A 34 -2.18 -4.69 9.67
C ARG A 34 -3.27 -5.69 9.39
N ALA A 35 -4.09 -5.96 10.41
CA ALA A 35 -5.13 -6.95 10.35
C ALA A 35 -5.90 -6.46 9.15
N PHE A 36 -5.97 -7.32 8.15
CA PHE A 36 -6.74 -7.06 6.96
C PHE A 36 -8.04 -6.43 7.45
N ALA A 37 -8.26 -5.14 7.18
CA ALA A 37 -9.26 -4.41 7.93
C ALA A 37 -10.59 -5.06 7.54
N GLU A 38 -11.20 -5.78 8.48
CA GLU A 38 -12.45 -6.51 8.29
C GLU A 38 -13.53 -5.59 7.68
N LYS A 39 -13.40 -4.29 7.94
CA LYS A 39 -14.12 -3.20 7.30
C LYS A 39 -14.17 -3.27 5.76
N TRP A 40 -13.09 -3.72 5.09
CA TRP A 40 -13.07 -3.86 3.63
C TRP A 40 -13.94 -5.02 3.13
N LEU A 41 -14.03 -6.12 3.89
CA LEU A 41 -14.95 -7.22 3.55
C LEU A 41 -16.41 -6.76 3.64
N GLN A 42 -16.72 -5.81 4.53
CA GLN A 42 -18.05 -5.19 4.62
C GLN A 42 -18.34 -4.19 3.50
N GLU A 43 -17.37 -3.35 3.13
CA GLU A 43 -17.55 -2.31 2.10
C GLU A 43 -17.50 -2.88 0.67
N VAL A 44 -16.82 -4.01 0.48
CA VAL A 44 -16.49 -4.56 -0.84
C VAL A 44 -17.03 -5.99 -0.97
N GLY A 45 -18.30 -6.14 -1.32
CA GLY A 45 -18.99 -7.44 -1.36
C GLY A 45 -18.46 -8.46 -2.39
N TRP A 46 -17.64 -8.03 -3.35
CA TRP A 46 -16.98 -8.91 -4.32
C TRP A 46 -15.58 -9.35 -3.92
N LEU A 47 -15.06 -8.85 -2.80
CA LEU A 47 -13.71 -9.09 -2.33
C LEU A 47 -13.67 -10.29 -1.38
N GLN A 48 -12.74 -11.20 -1.61
CA GLN A 48 -12.48 -12.34 -0.74
C GLN A 48 -11.05 -12.29 -0.24
N THR A 49 -10.86 -12.77 0.98
CA THR A 49 -9.55 -12.91 1.62
C THR A 49 -9.23 -14.36 1.87
N ASN A 50 -7.94 -14.65 1.84
CA ASN A 50 -7.40 -15.90 2.32
C ASN A 50 -6.45 -15.60 3.47
N ASP A 51 -6.90 -15.93 4.68
CA ASP A 51 -6.12 -15.78 5.90
C ASP A 51 -4.84 -16.62 5.91
N GLU A 52 -4.82 -17.77 5.23
CA GLU A 52 -3.62 -18.63 5.14
C GLU A 52 -2.51 -17.95 4.33
N ARG A 53 -2.88 -17.26 3.25
CA ARG A 53 -1.93 -16.59 2.35
C ARG A 53 -1.77 -15.10 2.62
N THR A 54 -2.60 -14.53 3.49
CA THR A 54 -2.74 -13.08 3.70
C THR A 54 -2.94 -12.31 2.38
N GLU A 55 -3.67 -12.93 1.47
CA GLU A 55 -3.93 -12.43 0.12
C GLU A 55 -5.43 -12.18 -0.05
N MET A 56 -5.74 -11.27 -0.95
CA MET A 56 -7.11 -10.95 -1.32
C MET A 56 -7.29 -11.02 -2.83
N TRP A 57 -8.47 -11.41 -3.26
CA TRP A 57 -8.85 -11.45 -4.66
C TRP A 57 -10.28 -10.96 -4.83
N CYS A 58 -10.59 -10.56 -6.05
CA CYS A 58 -11.95 -10.31 -6.47
C CYS A 58 -12.59 -11.63 -6.88
N ARG A 59 -13.57 -12.08 -6.09
CA ARG A 59 -14.31 -13.31 -6.33
C ARG A 59 -14.97 -13.29 -7.71
N LEU A 60 -15.62 -12.19 -8.06
CA LEU A 60 -16.30 -12.04 -9.35
C LEU A 60 -15.33 -12.22 -10.51
N CYS A 61 -14.16 -11.58 -10.45
CA CYS A 61 -13.13 -11.71 -11.49
C CYS A 61 -12.52 -13.13 -11.53
N CYS A 62 -12.36 -13.77 -10.37
CA CYS A 62 -11.84 -15.14 -10.30
C CYS A 62 -12.85 -16.15 -10.88
N GLU A 63 -14.14 -16.01 -10.58
CA GLU A 63 -15.22 -16.84 -11.12
C GLU A 63 -15.41 -16.60 -12.62
N ASN A 64 -15.22 -15.36 -13.09
CA ASN A 64 -15.40 -14.97 -14.49
C ASN A 64 -14.06 -14.78 -15.22
N SER A 65 -13.24 -15.83 -15.25
CA SER A 65 -11.91 -15.83 -15.90
C SER A 65 -11.91 -15.56 -17.42
N SER A 66 -13.08 -15.59 -18.07
CA SER A 66 -13.27 -15.24 -19.49
C SER A 66 -13.38 -13.72 -19.72
N LEU A 67 -13.88 -12.98 -18.74
CA LEU A 67 -14.12 -11.53 -18.81
C LEU A 67 -13.08 -10.74 -18.00
N ALA A 68 -12.54 -11.36 -16.96
CA ALA A 68 -11.55 -10.77 -16.08
C ALA A 68 -10.13 -10.81 -16.64
N ASP A 69 -9.29 -9.88 -16.18
CA ASP A 69 -7.87 -9.88 -16.47
C ASP A 69 -7.13 -10.88 -15.57
N LYS A 70 -6.58 -11.94 -16.17
CA LYS A 70 -5.84 -12.99 -15.45
C LYS A 70 -4.52 -12.52 -14.86
N ASN A 71 -4.03 -11.36 -15.30
CA ASN A 71 -2.80 -10.75 -14.83
C ASN A 71 -3.06 -9.69 -13.74
N SER A 72 -4.32 -9.46 -13.38
CA SER A 72 -4.70 -8.50 -12.37
C SER A 72 -4.25 -8.98 -10.99
N ALA A 73 -3.75 -8.05 -10.18
CA ALA A 73 -3.40 -8.32 -8.79
C ALA A 73 -4.57 -8.92 -8.00
N PHE A 74 -5.81 -8.55 -8.34
CA PHE A 74 -7.03 -9.08 -7.72
C PHE A 74 -7.52 -10.38 -8.33
N TYR A 75 -6.96 -10.84 -9.46
CA TYR A 75 -7.24 -12.17 -10.00
C TYR A 75 -6.24 -13.19 -9.44
N ILE A 76 -4.95 -12.84 -9.42
CA ILE A 76 -3.88 -13.71 -8.91
C ILE A 76 -3.92 -13.82 -7.39
N GLY A 77 -4.29 -12.74 -6.71
CA GLY A 77 -4.18 -12.59 -5.27
C GLY A 77 -3.15 -11.51 -4.92
N THR A 78 -3.56 -10.52 -4.14
CA THR A 78 -2.69 -9.42 -3.72
C THR A 78 -2.69 -9.25 -2.21
N LYS A 79 -1.57 -8.80 -1.66
CA LYS A 79 -1.45 -8.41 -0.24
C LYS A 79 -1.70 -6.90 -0.07
N ASN A 80 -1.98 -6.20 -1.17
CA ASN A 80 -2.10 -4.75 -1.21
C ASN A 80 -3.51 -4.30 -0.78
N VAL A 81 -3.68 -4.05 0.51
CA VAL A 81 -4.95 -3.64 1.13
C VAL A 81 -5.24 -2.14 1.04
N ASN A 82 -4.61 -1.44 0.10
CA ASN A 82 -4.73 0.02 -0.02
C ASN A 82 -6.02 0.39 -0.76
N HIS A 83 -6.81 1.33 -0.23
CA HIS A 83 -8.05 1.82 -0.87
C HIS A 83 -7.88 2.21 -2.35
N PRO A 84 -6.82 2.95 -2.74
CA PRO A 84 -6.59 3.28 -4.15
C PRO A 84 -6.40 2.06 -5.06
N ALA A 85 -5.99 0.91 -4.52
CA ALA A 85 -5.89 -0.33 -5.29
C ALA A 85 -7.29 -0.90 -5.60
N PHE A 86 -8.22 -0.80 -4.65
CA PHE A 86 -9.63 -1.18 -4.86
C PHE A 86 -10.28 -0.25 -5.88
N ASP A 87 -10.13 1.07 -5.73
CA ASP A 87 -10.69 2.03 -6.69
C ASP A 87 -10.21 1.75 -8.12
N LYS A 88 -8.91 1.50 -8.28
CA LYS A 88 -8.34 1.16 -9.59
C LYS A 88 -8.92 -0.13 -10.15
N HIS A 89 -9.13 -1.13 -9.31
CA HIS A 89 -9.73 -2.39 -9.72
C HIS A 89 -11.19 -2.21 -10.11
N THR A 90 -12.00 -1.55 -9.27
CA THR A 90 -13.42 -1.29 -9.51
C THR A 90 -13.66 -0.49 -10.78
N ASN A 91 -12.78 0.46 -11.09
CA ASN A 91 -12.84 1.25 -12.31
C ASN A 91 -12.17 0.58 -13.52
N SER A 92 -11.60 -0.62 -13.37
CA SER A 92 -11.00 -1.35 -14.49
C SER A 92 -12.08 -1.84 -15.43
N ARG A 93 -11.81 -1.79 -16.74
CA ARG A 93 -12.74 -2.25 -17.78
C ARG A 93 -13.14 -3.71 -17.61
N GLU A 94 -12.21 -4.54 -17.19
CA GLU A 94 -12.39 -5.98 -17.00
C GLU A 94 -13.27 -6.26 -15.78
N HIS A 95 -13.07 -5.53 -14.69
CA HIS A 95 -13.97 -5.60 -13.55
C HIS A 95 -15.37 -5.12 -13.91
N GLN A 96 -15.48 -3.98 -14.61
CA GLN A 96 -16.77 -3.47 -15.07
C GLN A 96 -17.49 -4.46 -16.00
N LYS A 97 -16.80 -5.12 -16.93
CA LYS A 97 -17.38 -6.17 -17.78
C LYS A 97 -17.93 -7.33 -16.96
N VAL A 98 -17.19 -7.79 -15.96
CA VAL A 98 -17.62 -8.86 -15.06
C VAL A 98 -18.85 -8.42 -14.25
N VAL A 99 -18.81 -7.23 -13.65
CA VAL A 99 -19.92 -6.68 -12.86
C VAL A 99 -21.17 -6.51 -13.72
N LEU A 100 -21.06 -5.92 -14.92
CA LEU A 100 -22.18 -5.72 -15.84
C LEU A 100 -22.76 -7.02 -16.41
N CYS A 101 -21.99 -8.11 -16.42
CA CYS A 101 -22.44 -9.41 -16.93
C CYS A 101 -23.12 -10.25 -15.84
N CYS A 102 -22.83 -9.99 -14.56
CA CYS A 102 -23.21 -10.85 -13.44
C CYS A 102 -24.12 -10.17 -12.40
N VAL A 103 -24.43 -8.87 -12.58
CA VAL A 103 -25.41 -8.09 -11.80
C VAL A 103 -26.63 -7.80 -12.67
#